data_AF-A0A2E9WFC5-F1
#
_entry.id   AF-A0A2E9WFC5-F1
#
_cell.length_a   1.000
_cell.length_b   1.000
_cell.length_c   1.000
_cell.angle_alpha   90.00
_cell.angle_beta   90.00
_cell.angle_gamma   90.00
#
_symmetry.space_group_name_H-M   'P 1'
#
loop_
_entity.id
_entity.type
_entity.pdbx_description
1 polymer ?
#
loop_
_entity_poly.entity_id
_entity_poly.type
_entity_poly.pdbx_seq_one_letter_code
_entity_poly.pdbx_strand_id
1 'polypeptide(L)'
;MASVSRNYEQNTIVYVLQLTLADGMAVEDIDRVPWFRLIEVIGEEVVGGRLLVTALVENSHELLKLGRDIWNAVVAPGSSIGASGANIIVRGTPAGCSAMVKGFQSWNPSGTVSVVRLTEQENDDFAGLTEHQMHAFTTAWRLGYYERPRKCTLADVATEIGVSRATISGHLGAVENTAHRRLAARLGLRGDGTL
;
A
#
# COMPACT_ATOMS: atom_id res chain seq x y z
N MET A 1 -2.96 -4.63 12.90
CA MET A 1 -3.04 -3.46 13.81
C MET A 1 -1.63 -3.26 14.34
N ALA A 2 -0.88 -2.26 13.86
CA ALA A 2 0.46 -2.02 14.37
C ALA A 2 0.32 -1.26 15.70
N SER A 3 0.66 -1.91 16.81
CA SER A 3 0.80 -1.25 18.10
C SER A 3 2.08 -0.43 18.08
N VAL A 4 1.94 0.88 18.23
CA VAL A 4 3.05 1.81 18.38
C VAL A 4 3.17 2.12 19.87
N SER A 5 4.30 1.79 20.47
CA SER A 5 4.64 2.18 21.83
C SER A 5 5.59 3.37 21.79
N ARG A 6 5.40 4.32 22.71
CA ARG A 6 6.31 5.44 22.88
C ARG A 6 7.21 5.15 24.08
N ASN A 7 8.51 5.22 23.86
CA ASN A 7 9.49 5.20 24.93
C ASN A 7 9.78 6.65 25.33
N TYR A 8 9.11 7.12 26.38
CA TYR A 8 9.19 8.51 26.81
C TYR A 8 10.55 8.89 27.39
N GLU A 9 11.26 7.94 28.00
CA GLU A 9 12.59 8.19 28.58
C GLU A 9 13.64 8.44 27.50
N GLN A 10 13.57 7.68 26.40
CA GLN A 10 14.52 7.78 25.29
C GLN A 10 14.03 8.69 24.16
N ASN A 11 12.78 9.19 24.25
CA ASN A 11 12.11 9.96 23.21
C ASN A 11 12.11 9.26 21.84
N THR A 12 11.87 7.95 21.86
CA THR A 12 11.84 7.05 20.69
C THR A 12 10.47 6.41 20.53
N ILE A 13 10.26 5.82 19.36
CA ILE A 13 9.05 5.10 19.00
C ILE A 13 9.41 3.65 18.72
N VAL A 14 8.71 2.74 19.40
CA VAL A 14 8.85 1.28 19.24
C VAL A 14 7.64 0.75 18.51
N TYR A 15 7.83 0.03 17.41
CA TYR A 15 6.75 -0.46 16.58
C TYR A 15 7.17 -1.66 15.74
N VAL A 16 6.17 -2.42 15.28
CA VAL A 16 6.38 -3.50 14.32
C VAL A 16 6.25 -2.95 12.91
N LEU A 17 7.17 -3.33 12.04
CA LEU A 17 7.12 -3.03 10.62
C LEU A 17 7.50 -4.24 9.78
N GLN A 18 7.05 -4.22 8.53
CA GLN A 18 7.53 -5.12 7.50
C GLN A 18 8.54 -4.36 6.63
N LEU A 19 9.71 -4.94 6.43
CA LEU A 19 10.78 -4.38 5.62
C LEU A 19 11.16 -5.35 4.50
N THR A 20 11.45 -4.76 3.35
CA THR A 20 12.10 -5.45 2.22
C THR A 20 13.51 -4.87 2.11
N LEU A 21 14.50 -5.74 2.16
CA LEU A 21 15.90 -5.34 2.07
C LEU A 21 16.27 -5.02 0.61
N ALA A 22 17.18 -4.08 0.43
CA ALA A 22 17.82 -3.86 -0.86
C ALA A 22 18.77 -5.04 -1.18
N ASP A 23 19.09 -5.22 -2.46
CA ASP A 23 19.96 -6.31 -2.89
C ASP A 23 21.33 -6.25 -2.17
N GLY A 24 21.76 -7.39 -1.64
CA GLY A 24 23.01 -7.52 -0.91
C GLY A 24 23.00 -7.00 0.53
N MET A 25 21.85 -6.52 1.05
CA MET A 25 21.71 -6.09 2.44
C MET A 25 21.18 -7.22 3.33
N ALA A 26 21.68 -7.29 4.56
CA ALA A 26 21.21 -8.18 5.62
C ALA A 26 20.35 -7.41 6.63
N VAL A 27 19.60 -8.12 7.47
CA VAL A 27 18.70 -7.50 8.47
C VAL A 27 19.51 -6.71 9.51
N GLU A 28 20.71 -7.17 9.82
CA GLU A 28 21.65 -6.53 10.73
C GLU A 28 22.13 -5.17 10.19
N ASP A 29 22.05 -4.93 8.88
CA ASP A 29 22.43 -3.64 8.28
C ASP A 29 21.45 -2.51 8.63
N ILE A 30 20.27 -2.82 9.18
CA ILE A 30 19.29 -1.83 9.63
C ILE A 30 19.90 -0.89 10.68
N ASP A 31 20.74 -1.42 11.58
CA ASP A 31 21.39 -0.64 12.64
C ASP A 31 22.41 0.38 12.11
N ARG A 32 22.76 0.33 10.81
CA ARG A 32 23.58 1.36 10.16
C ARG A 32 22.81 2.66 9.92
N VAL A 33 21.48 2.61 9.97
CA VAL A 33 20.64 3.79 9.81
C VAL A 33 20.61 4.53 11.17
N PRO A 34 21.11 5.78 11.28
CA PRO A 34 21.42 6.40 12.58
C PRO A 34 20.24 6.55 13.55
N TRP A 35 19.02 6.52 13.02
CA TRP A 35 17.78 6.72 13.76
C TRP A 35 16.93 5.47 13.85
N PHE A 36 17.48 4.31 13.50
CA PHE A 36 16.84 3.01 13.60
C PHE A 36 17.67 2.08 14.48
N ARG A 37 16.96 1.24 15.22
CA ARG A 37 17.55 0.13 15.95
C ARG A 37 16.66 -1.09 15.83
N LEU A 38 17.22 -2.21 15.41
CA LEU A 38 16.56 -3.50 15.43
C LEU A 38 16.46 -3.98 16.88
N ILE A 39 15.24 -4.32 17.32
CA ILE A 39 15.03 -4.96 18.62
C ILE A 39 14.97 -6.48 18.44
N GLU A 40 14.09 -6.95 17.56
CA GLU A 40 13.85 -8.37 17.36
C GLU A 40 13.28 -8.64 15.96
N VAL A 41 13.73 -9.72 15.33
CA VAL A 41 13.09 -10.27 14.12
C VAL A 41 11.98 -11.21 14.55
N ILE A 42 10.74 -10.86 14.20
CA ILE A 42 9.53 -11.62 14.56
C ILE A 42 9.29 -12.74 13.54
N GLY A 43 9.62 -12.51 12.26
CA GLY A 43 9.44 -13.52 11.23
C GLY A 43 10.01 -13.11 9.88
N GLU A 44 10.29 -14.12 9.07
CA GLU A 44 10.82 -13.98 7.72
C GLU A 44 9.98 -14.79 6.76
N GLU A 45 9.67 -14.20 5.61
CA GLU A 45 8.91 -14.84 4.53
C GLU A 45 9.52 -14.45 3.19
N VAL A 46 9.56 -15.39 2.24
CA VAL A 46 9.96 -15.09 0.87
C VAL A 46 8.72 -14.83 0.04
N VAL A 47 8.54 -13.58 -0.40
CA VAL A 47 7.40 -13.15 -1.23
C VAL A 47 7.93 -12.62 -2.56
N GLY A 48 7.56 -13.27 -3.66
CA GLY A 48 8.00 -12.85 -5.00
C GLY A 48 9.53 -12.90 -5.19
N GLY A 49 10.21 -13.81 -4.50
CA GLY A 49 11.67 -13.95 -4.56
C GLY A 49 12.43 -12.93 -3.71
N ARG A 50 11.74 -12.07 -2.96
CA ARG A 50 12.35 -11.13 -2.01
C ARG A 50 12.10 -11.55 -0.59
N LEU A 51 13.10 -11.33 0.27
CA LEU A 51 12.98 -11.53 1.70
C LEU A 51 12.15 -10.39 2.30
N LEU A 52 11.00 -10.75 2.85
CA LEU A 52 10.14 -9.89 3.64
C LEU A 52 10.40 -10.20 5.11
N VAL A 53 10.83 -9.21 5.87
CA VAL A 53 11.17 -9.37 7.28
C VAL A 53 10.18 -8.57 8.11
N THR A 54 9.57 -9.23 9.09
CA THR A 54 8.74 -8.57 10.10
C THR A 54 9.61 -8.38 11.34
N ALA A 55 9.81 -7.13 11.75
CA ALA A 55 10.71 -6.79 12.84
C ALA A 55 10.06 -5.82 13.83
N LEU A 56 10.39 -6.00 15.10
CA LEU A 56 10.22 -4.99 16.14
C LEU A 56 11.43 -4.06 16.11
N VAL A 57 11.17 -2.77 15.98
CA VAL A 57 12.23 -1.76 15.89
C VAL A 57 11.99 -0.63 16.87
N GLU A 58 13.06 0.07 17.18
CA GLU A 58 13.05 1.38 17.80
C GLU A 58 13.51 2.43 16.80
N ASN A 59 12.85 3.58 16.78
CA ASN A 59 13.16 4.67 15.87
C ASN A 59 13.15 6.03 16.58
N SER A 60 14.17 6.83 16.34
CA SER A 60 14.36 8.16 16.95
C SER A 60 14.15 9.32 15.97
N HIS A 61 13.77 9.04 14.72
CA HIS A 61 13.68 10.04 13.65
C HIS A 61 12.52 11.03 13.87
N GLU A 62 12.77 12.32 13.62
CA GLU A 62 11.80 13.41 13.83
C GLU A 62 10.48 13.23 13.09
N LEU A 63 10.52 12.67 11.86
CA LEU A 63 9.33 12.37 11.07
C LEU A 63 8.30 11.51 11.82
N LEU A 64 8.75 10.47 12.54
CA LEU A 64 7.84 9.59 13.27
C LEU A 64 7.28 10.27 14.53
N LYS A 65 7.99 11.30 15.03
CA LYS A 65 7.61 12.05 16.22
C LYS A 65 6.61 13.18 15.94
N LEU A 66 6.36 13.54 14.67
CA LEU A 66 5.39 14.57 14.27
C LEU A 66 4.00 14.39 14.89
N GLY A 67 3.53 13.14 15.01
CA GLY A 67 2.25 12.83 15.62
C GLY A 67 2.22 12.91 17.16
N ARG A 68 3.28 13.40 17.83
CA ARG A 68 3.34 13.51 19.29
C ARG A 68 2.26 14.41 19.87
N ASP A 69 2.08 15.59 19.28
CA ASP A 69 1.15 16.60 19.79
C ASP A 69 -0.20 16.58 19.06
N ILE A 70 -0.38 15.64 18.12
CA ILE A 70 -1.59 15.47 17.32
C ILE A 70 -2.35 14.26 17.86
N TRP A 71 -3.26 14.48 18.79
CA TRP A 71 -4.01 13.42 19.47
C TRP A 71 -5.27 12.97 18.70
N ASN A 72 -5.73 13.76 17.73
CA ASN A 72 -6.99 13.58 17.00
C ASN A 72 -6.78 13.10 15.55
N ALA A 73 -5.61 12.56 15.25
CA ALA A 73 -5.30 11.81 14.03
C ALA A 73 -4.19 10.79 14.26
N VAL A 74 -4.18 9.72 13.46
CA VAL A 74 -3.24 8.60 13.55
C VAL A 74 -2.72 8.22 12.18
N VAL A 75 -1.50 7.68 12.12
CA VAL A 75 -0.99 6.97 10.94
C VAL A 75 -1.60 5.58 10.94
N ALA A 76 -2.32 5.23 9.88
CA ALA A 76 -3.02 3.97 9.75
C ALA A 76 -2.14 2.90 9.04
N PRO A 77 -2.47 1.61 9.23
CA PRO A 77 -1.85 0.51 8.48
C PRO A 77 -1.97 0.73 6.96
N GLY A 78 -0.99 0.22 6.21
CA GLY A 78 -0.87 0.43 4.76
C GLY A 78 0.03 1.60 4.38
N SER A 79 0.44 2.42 5.34
CA SER A 79 1.50 3.41 5.15
C SER A 79 2.84 2.74 4.86
N SER A 80 3.63 3.31 3.96
CA SER A 80 4.93 2.77 3.54
C SER A 80 5.95 3.88 3.29
N ILE A 81 7.23 3.54 3.41
CA ILE A 81 8.36 4.45 3.15
C ILE A 81 9.40 3.66 2.36
N GLY A 82 9.90 4.24 1.27
CA GLY A 82 10.95 3.65 0.45
C GLY A 82 11.75 4.70 -0.30
N ALA A 83 12.64 4.25 -1.19
CA ALA A 83 13.55 5.13 -1.93
C ALA A 83 12.86 6.19 -2.80
N SER A 84 11.65 5.92 -3.29
CA SER A 84 10.87 6.85 -4.12
C SER A 84 10.03 7.83 -3.29
N GLY A 85 10.00 7.71 -1.97
CA GLY A 85 9.21 8.54 -1.07
C GLY A 85 8.39 7.76 -0.06
N ALA A 86 7.47 8.47 0.59
CA ALA A 86 6.58 7.92 1.61
C ALA A 86 5.12 8.03 1.16
N ASN A 87 4.34 6.98 1.38
CA ASN A 87 2.88 7.00 1.30
C ASN A 87 2.33 6.85 2.72
N ILE A 88 1.72 7.90 3.27
CA ILE A 88 1.23 7.92 4.64
C ILE A 88 -0.29 8.05 4.65
N ILE A 89 -0.94 7.03 5.20
CA ILE A 89 -2.39 6.98 5.38
C ILE A 89 -2.71 7.61 6.74
N VAL A 90 -3.35 8.78 6.75
CA VAL A 90 -3.74 9.47 7.98
C VAL A 90 -5.25 9.35 8.19
N ARG A 91 -5.66 8.90 9.39
CA ARG A 91 -7.07 8.80 9.79
C ARG A 91 -7.33 9.62 11.04
N GLY A 92 -8.42 10.38 11.08
CA GLY A 92 -8.74 11.23 12.23
C GLY A 92 -9.76 12.30 11.91
N THR A 93 -9.90 13.26 12.82
CA THR A 93 -10.72 14.45 12.59
C THR A 93 -10.10 15.31 11.49
N PRO A 94 -10.89 16.14 10.77
CA PRO A 94 -10.35 17.06 9.76
C PRO A 94 -9.22 17.95 10.30
N ALA A 95 -9.35 18.41 11.55
CA ALA A 95 -8.33 19.22 12.21
C ALA A 95 -7.02 18.45 12.44
N GLY A 96 -7.10 17.20 12.92
CA GLY A 96 -5.93 16.36 13.15
C GLY A 96 -5.22 15.98 11.85
N CYS A 97 -5.97 15.60 10.81
CA CYS A 97 -5.37 15.31 9.50
C CYS A 97 -4.66 16.54 8.92
N SER A 98 -5.27 17.72 9.02
CA SER A 98 -4.65 18.98 8.59
C SER A 98 -3.39 19.31 9.37
N ALA A 99 -3.39 19.07 10.69
CA ALA A 99 -2.20 19.25 11.53
C ALA A 99 -1.06 18.32 11.12
N MET A 100 -1.35 17.05 10.80
CA MET A 100 -0.32 16.10 10.32
C MET A 100 0.28 16.54 8.99
N VAL A 101 -0.56 16.93 8.02
CA VAL A 101 -0.09 17.42 6.71
C VAL A 101 0.85 18.62 6.88
N LYS A 102 0.47 19.59 7.72
CA LYS A 102 1.33 20.74 8.03
C LYS A 102 2.63 20.32 8.71
N GLY A 103 2.59 19.35 9.61
CA GLY A 103 3.77 18.76 10.23
C GLY A 103 4.75 18.19 9.20
N PHE A 104 4.25 17.42 8.24
CA PHE A 104 5.07 16.85 7.15
C PHE A 104 5.68 17.93 6.25
N GLN A 105 4.89 18.94 5.87
CA GLN A 105 5.36 20.08 5.06
C GLN A 105 6.44 20.89 5.78
N SER A 106 6.29 21.12 7.08
CA SER A 106 7.28 21.85 7.89
C SER A 106 8.55 21.04 8.13
N TRP A 107 8.43 19.71 8.27
CA TRP A 107 9.57 18.83 8.49
C TRP A 107 10.55 18.82 7.31
N ASN A 108 10.04 18.79 6.08
CA ASN A 108 10.86 18.89 4.88
C ASN A 108 10.25 19.89 3.87
N PRO A 109 10.62 21.18 3.97
CA PRO A 109 10.11 22.23 3.08
C PRO A 109 10.46 22.02 1.61
N SER A 110 11.52 21.25 1.31
CA SER A 110 11.92 20.89 -0.05
C SER A 110 11.21 19.63 -0.56
N GLY A 111 10.48 18.93 0.30
CA GLY A 111 9.67 17.78 -0.04
C GLY A 111 8.31 18.20 -0.63
N THR A 112 7.81 17.42 -1.57
CA THR A 112 6.43 17.60 -2.06
C THR A 112 5.48 16.76 -1.21
N VAL A 113 4.44 17.40 -0.65
CA VAL A 113 3.36 16.71 0.08
C VAL A 113 2.08 16.84 -0.74
N SER A 114 1.62 15.73 -1.31
CA SER A 114 0.33 15.65 -1.99
C SER A 114 -0.68 14.94 -1.08
N VAL A 115 -1.84 15.56 -0.89
CA VAL A 115 -2.91 15.00 -0.04
C VAL A 115 -4.05 14.55 -0.92
N VAL A 116 -4.33 13.26 -0.88
CA VAL A 116 -5.54 12.68 -1.46
C VAL A 116 -6.46 12.35 -0.29
N ARG A 117 -7.70 12.85 -0.32
CA ARG A 117 -8.69 12.45 0.68
C ARG A 117 -9.11 11.02 0.35
N LEU A 118 -8.67 10.11 1.20
CA LEU A 118 -9.17 8.75 1.25
C LEU A 118 -10.65 8.84 1.65
N THR A 119 -11.56 8.79 0.66
CA THR A 119 -12.94 8.41 0.94
C THR A 119 -12.92 6.94 1.42
N GLU A 120 -14.01 6.44 2.00
CA GLU A 120 -14.08 5.03 2.46
C GLU A 120 -13.70 4.00 1.36
N GLN A 121 -13.61 4.44 0.10
CA GLN A 121 -13.11 3.73 -1.08
C GLN A 121 -11.57 3.66 -1.25
N GLU A 122 -10.73 3.75 -0.23
CA GLU A 122 -9.27 3.54 -0.44
C GLU A 122 -8.62 2.49 0.49
N ASN A 123 -9.44 1.61 1.06
CA ASN A 123 -9.11 0.17 1.12
C ASN A 123 -9.70 -0.57 -0.09
N ASP A 124 -9.95 0.15 -1.18
CA ASP A 124 -10.70 -0.39 -2.28
C ASP A 124 -9.78 -1.27 -3.14
N ASP A 125 -9.97 -2.57 -3.00
CA ASP A 125 -9.56 -3.56 -4.00
C ASP A 125 -10.11 -3.20 -5.40
N PHE A 126 -10.90 -2.15 -5.57
CA PHE A 126 -11.34 -1.59 -6.85
C PHE A 126 -10.77 -0.20 -7.21
N ALA A 127 -9.90 0.43 -6.40
CA ALA A 127 -9.27 1.73 -6.71
C ALA A 127 -8.60 1.78 -8.11
N GLY A 128 -9.05 2.66 -8.99
CA GLY A 128 -8.60 2.74 -10.39
C GLY A 128 -9.43 1.93 -11.39
N LEU A 129 -10.51 1.29 -10.94
CA LEU A 129 -11.55 0.72 -11.80
C LEU A 129 -12.77 1.65 -11.86
N THR A 130 -13.40 1.72 -13.04
CA THR A 130 -14.68 2.42 -13.21
C THR A 130 -15.86 1.53 -12.83
N GLU A 131 -17.03 2.11 -12.55
CA GLU A 131 -18.26 1.34 -12.28
C GLU A 131 -18.59 0.35 -13.40
N HIS A 132 -18.42 0.75 -14.66
CA HIS A 132 -18.62 -0.14 -15.81
C HIS A 132 -17.63 -1.30 -15.86
N GLN A 133 -16.38 -1.09 -15.43
CA GLN A 133 -15.36 -2.15 -15.36
C GLN A 133 -15.67 -3.14 -14.23
N MET A 134 -16.04 -2.64 -13.05
CA MET A 134 -16.46 -3.48 -11.93
C MET A 134 -17.72 -4.28 -12.26
N HIS A 135 -18.70 -3.65 -12.90
CA HIS A 135 -19.92 -4.32 -13.34
C HIS A 135 -19.61 -5.42 -14.38
N ALA A 136 -18.77 -5.13 -15.37
CA ALA A 136 -18.35 -6.12 -16.36
C ALA A 136 -17.67 -7.33 -15.71
N PHE A 137 -16.74 -7.10 -14.79
CA PHE A 137 -16.05 -8.17 -14.06
C PHE A 137 -17.02 -9.02 -13.24
N THR A 138 -17.93 -8.37 -12.51
CA THR A 138 -18.92 -9.04 -11.64
C THR A 138 -19.84 -9.94 -12.45
N THR A 139 -20.35 -9.44 -13.58
CA THR A 139 -21.19 -10.21 -14.50
C THR A 139 -20.42 -11.38 -15.11
N ALA A 140 -19.18 -11.15 -15.59
CA ALA A 140 -18.34 -12.22 -16.12
C ALA A 140 -18.05 -13.31 -15.08
N TRP A 141 -17.75 -12.93 -13.84
CA TRP A 141 -17.55 -13.86 -12.73
C TRP A 141 -18.81 -14.69 -12.45
N ARG A 142 -19.96 -14.03 -12.32
CA ARG A 142 -21.25 -14.68 -12.04
C ARG A 142 -21.64 -15.69 -13.13
N LEU A 143 -21.36 -15.38 -14.39
CA LEU A 143 -21.65 -16.27 -15.52
C LEU A 143 -20.60 -17.40 -15.68
N GLY A 144 -19.55 -17.41 -14.86
CA GLY A 144 -18.50 -18.43 -14.89
C GLY A 144 -17.51 -18.25 -16.05
N TYR A 145 -17.29 -17.01 -16.50
CA TYR A 145 -16.33 -16.67 -17.55
C TYR A 145 -14.87 -17.02 -17.18
N TYR A 146 -14.55 -16.95 -15.89
CA TYR A 146 -13.21 -17.24 -15.36
C TYR A 146 -13.05 -18.69 -14.87
N GLU A 147 -14.12 -19.49 -14.90
CA GLU A 147 -14.06 -20.89 -14.48
C GLU A 147 -13.25 -21.75 -15.47
N ARG A 148 -12.78 -22.90 -14.97
CA ARG A 148 -12.07 -23.92 -15.75
C ARG A 148 -12.78 -25.27 -15.56
N PRO A 149 -13.52 -25.79 -16.58
CA PRO A 149 -13.80 -25.18 -17.89
C PRO A 149 -14.70 -23.94 -17.78
N ARG A 150 -14.63 -23.03 -18.77
CA ARG A 150 -15.48 -21.82 -18.80
C ARG A 150 -16.95 -22.22 -18.97
N LYS A 151 -17.84 -21.63 -18.17
CA LYS A 151 -19.29 -21.83 -18.28
C LYS A 151 -19.97 -20.87 -19.24
N CYS A 152 -19.33 -19.75 -19.56
CA CYS A 152 -19.83 -18.79 -20.54
C CYS A 152 -18.73 -18.24 -21.44
N THR A 153 -19.15 -17.59 -22.52
CA THR A 153 -18.29 -16.90 -23.48
C THR A 153 -18.30 -15.38 -23.23
N LEU A 154 -17.35 -14.67 -23.84
CA LEU A 154 -17.31 -13.21 -23.79
C LEU A 154 -18.54 -12.58 -24.48
N ALA A 155 -19.14 -13.29 -25.45
CA ALA A 155 -20.36 -12.85 -26.13
C ALA A 155 -21.55 -12.90 -25.17
N ASP A 156 -21.66 -13.95 -24.35
CA ASP A 156 -22.75 -14.08 -23.36
C ASP A 156 -22.70 -12.95 -22.33
N VAL A 157 -21.49 -12.60 -21.86
CA VAL A 157 -21.30 -11.45 -20.95
C VAL A 157 -21.71 -10.12 -21.61
N ALA A 158 -21.37 -9.94 -22.89
CA ALA A 158 -21.74 -8.74 -23.65
C ALA A 158 -23.25 -8.63 -23.85
N THR A 159 -23.92 -9.75 -24.14
CA THR A 159 -25.38 -9.84 -24.25
C THR A 159 -26.06 -9.52 -22.91
N GLU A 160 -25.57 -10.06 -21.80
CA GLU A 160 -26.13 -9.80 -20.46
C GLU A 160 -26.07 -8.32 -20.06
N ILE A 161 -25.01 -7.61 -20.45
CA ILE A 161 -24.82 -6.18 -20.12
C ILE A 161 -25.47 -5.26 -21.16
N GLY A 162 -25.75 -5.75 -22.36
CA GLY A 162 -26.33 -4.96 -23.45
C GLY A 162 -25.32 -4.05 -24.17
N VAL A 163 -24.06 -4.47 -24.29
CA VAL A 163 -23.00 -3.71 -24.99
C VAL A 163 -22.24 -4.57 -25.99
N SER A 164 -21.35 -3.96 -26.77
CA SER A 164 -20.55 -4.71 -27.76
C SER A 164 -19.54 -5.64 -27.08
N ARG A 165 -19.20 -6.75 -27.76
CA ARG A 165 -18.13 -7.66 -27.33
C ARG A 165 -16.78 -6.93 -27.19
N ALA A 166 -16.49 -5.96 -28.05
CA ALA A 166 -15.26 -5.17 -27.96
C ALA A 166 -15.23 -4.31 -26.68
N THR A 167 -16.37 -3.74 -26.29
CA THR A 167 -16.52 -2.96 -25.05
C THR A 167 -16.25 -3.83 -23.81
N ILE A 168 -16.88 -5.01 -23.73
CA ILE A 168 -16.61 -5.93 -22.60
C ILE A 168 -15.17 -6.41 -22.59
N SER A 169 -14.60 -6.73 -23.76
CA SER A 169 -13.18 -7.09 -23.85
C SER A 169 -12.28 -5.99 -23.28
N GLY A 170 -12.55 -4.72 -23.63
CA GLY A 170 -11.79 -3.58 -23.13
C GLY A 170 -11.97 -3.38 -21.62
N HIS A 171 -13.18 -3.53 -21.10
CA HIS A 171 -13.45 -3.41 -19.67
C HIS A 171 -12.76 -4.52 -18.86
N LEU A 172 -12.92 -5.79 -19.26
CA LEU A 172 -12.26 -6.90 -18.56
C LEU A 172 -10.74 -6.80 -18.67
N GLY A 173 -10.19 -6.41 -19.83
CA GLY A 173 -8.76 -6.19 -19.99
C GLY A 173 -8.22 -5.05 -19.12
N ALA A 174 -8.99 -3.99 -18.88
CA ALA A 174 -8.62 -2.93 -17.93
C ALA A 174 -8.61 -3.44 -16.48
N VAL A 175 -9.60 -4.26 -16.11
CA VAL A 175 -9.66 -4.90 -14.78
C VAL A 175 -8.44 -5.81 -14.57
N GLU A 176 -8.15 -6.69 -15.53
CA GLU A 176 -7.01 -7.59 -15.49
C GLU A 176 -5.68 -6.82 -15.39
N ASN A 177 -5.50 -5.75 -16.16
CA ASN A 177 -4.30 -4.91 -16.08
C ASN A 177 -4.11 -4.26 -14.70
N THR A 178 -5.18 -3.77 -14.09
CA THR A 178 -5.13 -3.22 -12.73
C THR A 178 -4.77 -4.30 -11.72
N ALA A 179 -5.36 -5.49 -11.83
CA ALA A 179 -5.03 -6.63 -10.99
C ALA A 179 -3.56 -7.08 -11.16
N HIS A 180 -3.07 -7.20 -12.40
CA HIS A 180 -1.69 -7.55 -12.71
C HIS A 180 -0.69 -6.54 -12.14
N ARG A 181 -0.95 -5.23 -12.30
CA ARG A 181 -0.07 -4.18 -11.78
C ARG A 181 0.05 -4.24 -10.26
N ARG A 182 -1.06 -4.50 -9.58
CA ARG A 182 -1.07 -4.63 -8.13
C ARG A 182 -0.37 -5.89 -7.65
N LEU A 183 -0.58 -7.00 -8.35
CA LEU A 183 0.15 -8.23 -8.08
C LEU A 183 1.67 -8.02 -8.30
N ALA A 184 2.06 -7.37 -9.39
CA ALA A 184 3.44 -7.02 -9.68
C ALA A 184 4.04 -6.13 -8.58
N ALA A 185 3.34 -5.09 -8.15
CA ALA A 185 3.78 -4.23 -7.06
C ALA A 185 3.97 -4.99 -5.73
N ARG A 186 3.05 -5.90 -5.39
CA ARG A 186 3.16 -6.77 -4.19
C ARG A 186 4.32 -7.75 -4.28
N LEU A 187 4.64 -8.23 -5.48
CA LEU A 187 5.82 -9.06 -5.76
C LEU A 187 7.10 -8.24 -5.93
N GLY A 188 7.02 -6.90 -5.83
CA GLY A 188 8.17 -6.02 -5.99
C GLY A 188 8.70 -5.90 -7.43
N LEU A 189 7.98 -6.42 -8.43
CA LEU A 189 8.35 -6.33 -9.84
C LEU A 189 8.19 -4.87 -10.28
N ARG A 190 9.32 -4.20 -10.55
CA ARG A 190 9.32 -2.85 -11.13
C ARG A 190 9.21 -2.96 -12.65
N GLY A 191 8.55 -1.97 -13.28
CA GLY A 191 8.21 -1.99 -14.71
C GLY A 191 9.37 -1.64 -15.66
N ASP A 192 10.57 -1.49 -15.14
CA ASP A 192 11.83 -1.41 -15.86
C ASP A 192 12.27 -2.84 -16.20
N GLY A 193 11.98 -3.28 -17.42
CA GLY A 193 12.32 -4.60 -17.95
C GLY A 193 13.82 -4.87 -18.07
N THR A 194 14.52 -4.90 -16.95
CA THR A 194 15.88 -5.41 -16.81
C THR A 194 15.88 -6.42 -15.67
N LEU A 195 16.17 -7.67 -16.07
CA LEU A 195 16.55 -8.78 -15.19
C LEU A 195 17.71 -8.38 -14.27
#